data_AF-A0A9E4KIZ4-F1
#
_entry.id   AF-A0A9E4KIZ4-F1
#
_cell.length_a   1.000
_cell.length_b   1.000
_cell.length_c   1.000
_cell.angle_alpha   90.00
_cell.angle_beta   90.00
_cell.angle_gamma   90.00
#
_symmetry.space_group_name_H-M   'P 1'
#
loop_
_entity.id
_entity.type
_entity.pdbx_description
1 polymer ?
#
loop_
_entity_poly.entity_id
_entity_poly.type
_entity_poly.pdbx_seq_one_letter_code
_entity_poly.pdbx_strand_id
1 'polypeptide(L)'
;MKKMFRNYAALLITVPFLLACPGGSGDDADDAMNDESMEMGEMEMEMDEMEMEMEMEMGEMEMASMIDEPCWIREGAELEGRASPLMSTSFEFDGGMGTICYGAPSARGRMAFGEVVAYGEPWRLGANEATAIHLTGPASIGGVALDAGSYSVYATPMSDGDWEITFNSMHERWGIPINEEVMAGDVGSFMATPEETEEMVETMTFTFEPWENERAMGDLVMSWEDTRVKMHVHPAG
;
A
#
# COMPACT_ATOMS: atom_id res chain seq x y z
N MET A 1 -14.75 2.48 35.55
CA MET A 1 -16.09 2.89 36.05
C MET A 1 -16.96 3.26 34.85
N LYS A 2 -18.04 2.48 34.62
CA LYS A 2 -19.30 2.77 33.86
C LYS A 2 -19.17 3.41 32.46
N LYS A 3 -19.93 3.05 31.42
CA LYS A 3 -20.97 2.07 31.05
C LYS A 3 -21.39 2.55 29.65
N MET A 4 -21.58 1.66 28.67
CA MET A 4 -22.80 1.67 27.84
C MET A 4 -22.76 0.49 26.85
N PHE A 5 -23.34 -0.64 27.29
CA PHE A 5 -23.96 -1.60 26.41
C PHE A 5 -25.30 -1.01 25.94
N ARG A 6 -25.61 -1.11 24.64
CA ARG A 6 -26.92 -0.76 24.11
C ARG A 6 -27.57 -2.01 23.50
N ASN A 7 -28.79 -2.24 23.98
CA ASN A 7 -29.70 -3.34 23.69
C ASN A 7 -30.03 -3.46 22.21
N TYR A 8 -30.12 -4.70 21.71
CA TYR A 8 -31.10 -5.06 20.69
C TYR A 8 -32.04 -6.12 21.22
N ALA A 9 -33.30 -5.94 20.85
CA ALA A 9 -34.48 -6.43 21.52
C ALA A 9 -34.88 -7.84 21.07
N ALA A 10 -35.43 -8.60 22.02
CA ALA A 10 -36.11 -9.85 21.82
C ALA A 10 -37.31 -9.71 20.86
N LEU A 11 -37.37 -10.55 19.83
CA LEU A 11 -38.57 -10.78 19.04
C LEU A 11 -39.14 -12.15 19.42
N LEU A 12 -40.20 -12.11 20.23
CA LEU A 12 -41.01 -13.26 20.63
C LEU A 12 -41.91 -13.66 19.46
N ILE A 13 -41.63 -14.80 18.82
CA ILE A 13 -42.58 -15.45 17.92
C ILE A 13 -43.36 -16.49 18.73
N THR A 14 -44.62 -16.16 18.98
CA THR A 14 -45.64 -17.05 19.54
C THR A 14 -46.11 -18.02 18.46
N VAL A 15 -45.91 -19.32 18.65
CA VAL A 15 -46.55 -20.38 17.85
C VAL A 15 -47.64 -21.06 18.69
N PRO A 16 -48.89 -21.16 18.21
CA PRO A 16 -50.01 -21.65 18.99
C PRO A 16 -50.01 -23.17 19.13
N PHE A 17 -50.29 -23.59 20.36
CA PHE A 17 -50.63 -24.94 20.80
C PHE A 17 -51.89 -25.43 20.10
N LEU A 18 -51.83 -26.56 19.39
CA LEU A 18 -53.02 -27.25 18.87
C LEU A 18 -52.95 -28.77 19.10
N LEU A 19 -53.82 -29.16 20.02
CA LEU A 19 -54.44 -30.45 20.36
C LEU A 19 -53.96 -31.79 19.76
N ALA A 20 -53.88 -32.73 20.70
CA ALA A 20 -53.69 -34.17 20.64
C ALA A 20 -54.67 -34.98 19.76
N CYS A 21 -54.22 -36.17 19.34
CA CYS A 21 -54.96 -37.44 19.33
C CYS A 21 -54.00 -38.65 19.16
N PRO A 22 -54.44 -39.92 19.37
CA PRO A 22 -53.79 -40.81 20.33
C PRO A 22 -53.07 -42.04 19.75
N GLY A 23 -52.17 -42.62 20.55
CA GLY A 23 -51.91 -44.06 20.64
C GLY A 23 -51.48 -44.77 19.35
N GLY A 24 -50.18 -44.75 19.07
CA GLY A 24 -49.51 -45.67 18.15
C GLY A 24 -48.21 -46.14 18.78
N SER A 25 -48.14 -47.43 19.09
CA SER A 25 -46.92 -48.14 19.47
C SER A 25 -45.97 -48.21 18.27
N GLY A 26 -44.70 -47.89 18.48
CA GLY A 26 -43.66 -48.10 17.49
C GLY A 26 -42.60 -47.04 17.61
N ASP A 27 -41.46 -47.46 18.16
CA ASP A 27 -40.12 -46.96 17.91
C ASP A 27 -40.01 -46.16 16.60
N ASP A 28 -39.53 -44.90 16.64
CA ASP A 28 -38.96 -44.10 15.54
C ASP A 28 -39.06 -42.59 15.87
N ALA A 29 -38.45 -42.14 16.99
CA ALA A 29 -38.46 -40.74 17.41
C ALA A 29 -37.07 -40.08 17.50
N ASP A 30 -36.01 -40.78 17.06
CA ASP A 30 -34.63 -40.28 17.18
C ASP A 30 -34.06 -39.69 15.88
N ASP A 31 -34.69 -39.92 14.71
CA ASP A 31 -34.12 -39.51 13.42
C ASP A 31 -34.57 -38.11 12.92
N ALA A 32 -35.65 -37.53 13.44
CA ALA A 32 -36.15 -36.23 12.96
C ALA A 32 -35.48 -35.01 13.63
N MET A 33 -34.84 -35.18 14.80
CA MET A 33 -34.15 -34.08 15.49
C MET A 33 -32.68 -33.91 15.04
N ASN A 34 -32.16 -34.87 14.29
CA ASN A 34 -30.79 -34.86 13.80
C ASN A 34 -30.65 -34.17 12.42
N ASP A 35 -31.76 -34.00 11.70
CA ASP A 35 -31.80 -33.37 10.36
C ASP A 35 -31.88 -31.83 10.48
N GLU A 36 -32.76 -31.28 11.33
CA GLU A 36 -32.85 -29.83 11.59
C GLU A 36 -31.60 -29.27 12.32
N SER A 37 -30.91 -30.10 13.12
CA SER A 37 -29.67 -29.71 13.79
C SER A 37 -28.45 -29.74 12.86
N MET A 38 -28.48 -30.59 11.82
CA MET A 38 -27.49 -30.55 10.73
C MET A 38 -27.74 -29.33 9.83
N GLU A 39 -28.97 -29.03 9.45
CA GLU A 39 -29.29 -27.83 8.65
C GLU A 39 -28.94 -26.53 9.41
N MET A 40 -29.18 -26.47 10.72
CA MET A 40 -28.76 -25.32 11.55
C MET A 40 -27.25 -25.20 11.67
N GLY A 41 -26.51 -26.31 11.76
CA GLY A 41 -25.06 -26.32 11.78
C GLY A 41 -24.43 -25.95 10.44
N GLU A 42 -25.04 -26.36 9.33
CA GLU A 42 -24.65 -25.94 7.98
C GLU A 42 -24.93 -24.45 7.76
N MET A 43 -26.09 -23.94 8.19
CA MET A 43 -26.39 -22.50 8.16
C MET A 43 -25.48 -21.65 9.06
N GLU A 44 -25.08 -22.17 10.24
CA GLU A 44 -24.09 -21.50 11.10
C GLU A 44 -22.69 -21.47 10.45
N MET A 45 -22.24 -22.56 9.83
CA MET A 45 -20.96 -22.60 9.11
C MET A 45 -20.96 -21.70 7.86
N GLU A 46 -22.06 -21.65 7.10
CA GLU A 46 -22.20 -20.73 5.97
C GLU A 46 -22.21 -19.26 6.42
N MET A 47 -22.83 -18.96 7.56
CA MET A 47 -22.85 -17.60 8.13
C MET A 47 -21.47 -17.19 8.67
N ASP A 48 -20.73 -18.10 9.31
CA ASP A 48 -19.35 -17.87 9.75
C ASP A 48 -18.40 -17.69 8.54
N GLU A 49 -18.58 -18.46 7.46
CA GLU A 49 -17.82 -18.30 6.21
C GLU A 49 -18.12 -16.95 5.55
N MET A 50 -19.39 -16.55 5.48
CA MET A 50 -19.80 -15.23 5.00
C MET A 50 -19.31 -14.08 5.91
N GLU A 51 -19.27 -14.26 7.23
CA GLU A 51 -18.70 -13.27 8.16
C GLU A 51 -17.20 -13.15 7.96
N MET A 52 -16.46 -14.25 7.80
CA MET A 52 -15.03 -14.22 7.46
C MET A 52 -14.77 -13.59 6.09
N GLU A 53 -15.58 -13.89 5.08
CA GLU A 53 -15.48 -13.26 3.75
C GLU A 53 -15.77 -11.75 3.82
N MET A 54 -16.80 -11.33 4.56
CA MET A 54 -17.09 -9.91 4.77
C MET A 54 -16.01 -9.22 5.60
N GLU A 55 -15.42 -9.87 6.60
CA GLU A 55 -14.28 -9.32 7.35
C GLU A 55 -13.04 -9.17 6.46
N MET A 56 -12.79 -10.11 5.54
CA MET A 56 -11.73 -9.99 4.54
C MET A 56 -12.03 -8.91 3.52
N GLU A 57 -13.24 -8.82 2.97
CA GLU A 57 -13.62 -7.77 2.00
C GLU A 57 -13.67 -6.38 2.64
N MET A 58 -14.16 -6.25 3.88
CA MET A 58 -14.11 -4.99 4.62
C MET A 58 -12.68 -4.63 4.99
N GLY A 59 -11.84 -5.62 5.32
CA GLY A 59 -10.40 -5.43 5.50
C GLY A 59 -9.72 -4.93 4.22
N GLU A 60 -10.01 -5.54 3.08
CA GLU A 60 -9.53 -5.09 1.76
C GLU A 60 -10.04 -3.70 1.40
N MET A 61 -11.30 -3.36 1.73
CA MET A 61 -11.86 -2.03 1.49
C MET A 61 -11.30 -0.95 2.44
N GLU A 62 -11.10 -1.25 3.72
CA GLU A 62 -10.40 -0.33 4.64
C GLU A 62 -8.97 -0.11 4.16
N MET A 63 -8.28 -1.18 3.74
CA MET A 63 -6.94 -1.10 3.17
C MET A 63 -6.92 -0.27 1.88
N ALA A 64 -7.84 -0.52 0.94
CA ALA A 64 -7.99 0.27 -0.28
C ALA A 64 -8.26 1.76 0.03
N SER A 65 -9.08 2.05 1.05
CA SER A 65 -9.36 3.44 1.46
C SER A 65 -8.15 4.15 2.08
N MET A 66 -7.28 3.43 2.79
CA MET A 66 -6.00 3.98 3.26
C MET A 66 -4.95 4.11 2.13
N ILE A 67 -5.12 3.38 1.03
CA ILE A 67 -4.27 3.44 -0.17
C ILE A 67 -4.72 4.53 -1.16
N ASP A 68 -5.95 5.05 -1.06
CA ASP A 68 -6.52 6.00 -2.03
C ASP A 68 -6.17 7.49 -1.77
N GLU A 69 -5.76 7.88 -0.55
CA GLU A 69 -5.30 9.26 -0.22
C GLU A 69 -3.77 9.48 0.09
N PRO A 70 -2.81 8.57 -0.17
CA PRO A 70 -1.40 8.79 0.20
C PRO A 70 -0.65 9.68 -0.79
N CYS A 71 -1.13 9.78 -2.03
CA CYS A 71 -0.52 10.62 -3.03
C CYS A 71 -0.99 12.06 -2.81
N TRP A 72 -0.12 12.89 -2.22
CA TRP A 72 -0.39 14.32 -2.16
C TRP A 72 -0.50 14.84 -3.61
N ILE A 73 -1.70 15.30 -4.00
CA ILE A 73 -1.96 15.84 -5.33
C ILE A 73 -2.74 17.14 -5.15
N ARG A 74 -2.41 18.16 -5.95
CA ARG A 74 -3.33 19.29 -6.11
C ARG A 74 -4.49 18.84 -6.99
N GLU A 75 -5.67 18.66 -6.39
CA GLU A 75 -6.90 18.38 -7.15
C GLU A 75 -7.15 19.45 -8.24
N GLY A 76 -7.72 19.04 -9.38
CA GLY A 76 -8.25 19.95 -10.40
C GLY A 76 -7.73 19.72 -11.82
N ALA A 77 -8.07 20.65 -12.72
CA ALA A 77 -7.76 20.64 -14.16
C ALA A 77 -6.26 20.63 -14.51
N GLU A 78 -5.39 20.61 -13.51
CA GLU A 78 -3.94 20.60 -13.66
C GLU A 78 -3.41 19.20 -14.01
N LEU A 79 -4.14 18.12 -13.68
CA LEU A 79 -3.78 16.74 -13.99
C LEU A 79 -4.05 16.36 -15.46
N GLU A 80 -5.10 16.92 -16.06
CA GLU A 80 -5.49 16.65 -17.44
C GLU A 80 -4.51 17.34 -18.41
N GLY A 81 -3.74 16.55 -19.17
CA GLY A 81 -2.83 17.06 -20.21
C GLY A 81 -1.37 17.25 -19.79
N ARG A 82 -0.98 16.78 -18.59
CA ARG A 82 0.44 16.76 -18.20
C ARG A 82 1.26 15.85 -19.10
N ALA A 83 2.47 16.29 -19.43
CA ALA A 83 3.42 15.48 -20.20
C ALA A 83 3.89 14.24 -19.46
N SER A 84 3.93 14.32 -18.13
CA SER A 84 4.30 13.25 -17.22
C SER A 84 3.06 12.86 -16.42
N PRO A 85 2.45 11.69 -16.67
CA PRO A 85 1.31 11.24 -15.89
C PRO A 85 1.73 11.02 -14.44
N LEU A 86 0.78 11.22 -13.53
CA LEU A 86 0.97 10.81 -12.15
C LEU A 86 0.71 9.31 -12.05
N MET A 87 1.65 8.59 -11.44
CA MET A 87 1.58 7.16 -11.21
C MET A 87 1.85 6.86 -9.74
N SER A 88 1.39 5.69 -9.30
CA SER A 88 1.66 5.17 -7.98
C SER A 88 1.99 3.68 -8.02
N THR A 89 2.71 3.23 -7.00
CA THR A 89 3.04 1.82 -6.79
C THR A 89 2.86 1.52 -5.30
N SER A 90 1.95 0.60 -5.00
CA SER A 90 1.72 0.11 -3.65
C SER A 90 2.43 -1.22 -3.43
N PHE A 91 2.90 -1.45 -2.22
CA PHE A 91 3.61 -2.65 -1.81
C PHE A 91 3.34 -2.99 -0.34
N GLU A 92 3.49 -4.26 -0.01
CA GLU A 92 3.35 -4.77 1.35
C GLU A 92 4.71 -5.15 1.91
N PHE A 93 4.91 -4.91 3.21
CA PHE A 93 6.10 -5.34 3.94
C PHE A 93 5.70 -5.80 5.36
N ASP A 94 6.58 -6.50 6.06
CA ASP A 94 6.25 -6.95 7.41
C ASP A 94 6.07 -5.74 8.33
N GLY A 95 4.89 -5.60 8.94
CA GLY A 95 4.55 -4.44 9.77
C GLY A 95 3.82 -3.30 9.08
N GLY A 96 3.53 -3.36 7.77
CA GLY A 96 2.67 -2.37 7.12
C GLY A 96 2.58 -2.43 5.60
N MET A 97 2.07 -1.35 5.03
CA MET A 97 2.01 -1.10 3.60
C MET A 97 2.76 0.17 3.26
N GLY A 98 3.29 0.22 2.04
CA GLY A 98 3.88 1.41 1.47
C GLY A 98 3.24 1.77 0.14
N THR A 99 3.11 3.06 -0.13
CA THR A 99 2.69 3.58 -1.43
C THR A 99 3.66 4.67 -1.86
N ILE A 100 4.28 4.51 -3.03
CA ILE A 100 5.07 5.56 -3.67
C ILE A 100 4.27 6.23 -4.78
N CYS A 101 4.28 7.57 -4.82
CA CYS A 101 3.56 8.41 -5.75
C CYS A 101 4.55 9.32 -6.47
N TYR A 102 4.50 9.34 -7.79
CA TYR A 102 5.51 10.02 -8.60
C TYR A 102 4.92 10.51 -9.92
N GLY A 103 5.40 11.67 -10.39
CA GLY A 103 5.20 12.06 -11.78
C GLY A 103 6.16 11.29 -12.67
N ALA A 104 5.66 10.50 -13.60
CA ALA A 104 6.43 9.61 -14.46
C ALA A 104 6.92 10.33 -15.74
N PRO A 105 8.15 10.85 -15.81
CA PRO A 105 8.69 11.43 -17.05
C PRO A 105 8.93 10.36 -18.12
N SER A 106 8.76 10.76 -19.37
CA SER A 106 9.20 9.97 -20.52
C SER A 106 10.47 10.57 -21.14
N ALA A 107 11.37 9.72 -21.60
CA ALA A 107 12.63 10.11 -22.23
C ALA A 107 12.37 10.93 -23.50
N ARG A 108 11.41 10.48 -24.34
CA ARG A 108 11.01 11.13 -25.61
C ARG A 108 12.20 11.37 -26.53
N GLY A 109 13.13 10.43 -26.58
CA GLY A 109 14.36 10.50 -27.39
C GLY A 109 15.44 11.45 -26.84
N ARG A 110 15.34 11.86 -25.57
CA ARG A 110 16.39 12.59 -24.83
C ARG A 110 17.05 11.66 -23.84
N MET A 111 18.29 11.94 -23.46
CA MET A 111 18.95 11.22 -22.37
C MET A 111 18.31 11.62 -21.04
N ALA A 112 17.90 10.64 -20.22
CA ALA A 112 17.31 10.89 -18.92
C ALA A 112 18.34 11.57 -18.01
N PHE A 113 19.54 11.00 -17.91
CA PHE A 113 20.61 11.50 -17.06
C PHE A 113 21.69 12.23 -17.87
N GLY A 114 22.13 13.39 -17.40
CA GLY A 114 23.04 14.30 -18.10
C GLY A 114 22.36 15.31 -19.02
N GLU A 115 21.11 15.06 -19.47
CA GLU A 115 20.32 16.03 -20.25
C GLU A 115 19.03 16.46 -19.52
N VAL A 116 18.15 15.52 -19.15
CA VAL A 116 16.91 15.88 -18.42
C VAL A 116 17.17 16.05 -16.91
N VAL A 117 17.96 15.17 -16.33
CA VAL A 117 18.39 15.19 -14.93
C VAL A 117 19.89 15.49 -14.89
N ALA A 118 20.27 16.59 -14.22
CA ALA A 118 21.67 16.95 -14.08
C ALA A 118 22.37 16.07 -13.05
N TYR A 119 23.61 15.67 -13.35
CA TYR A 119 24.47 15.01 -12.37
C TYR A 119 25.00 16.00 -11.33
N GLY A 120 25.20 15.52 -10.10
CA GLY A 120 25.71 16.29 -8.96
C GLY A 120 24.70 17.26 -8.34
N GLU A 121 23.46 17.27 -8.83
CA GLU A 121 22.40 18.17 -8.38
C GLU A 121 21.21 17.36 -7.82
N PRO A 122 20.58 17.82 -6.73
CA PRO A 122 19.38 17.19 -6.20
C PRO A 122 18.23 17.21 -7.21
N TRP A 123 17.63 16.05 -7.42
CA TRP A 123 16.47 15.83 -8.28
C TRP A 123 15.35 15.18 -7.48
N ARG A 124 14.12 15.67 -7.71
CA ARG A 124 12.87 15.21 -7.05
C ARG A 124 12.46 13.75 -7.33
N LEU A 125 13.32 12.97 -7.97
CA LEU A 125 13.09 11.57 -8.34
C LEU A 125 11.78 11.36 -9.14
N GLY A 126 11.49 12.29 -10.05
CA GLY A 126 10.27 12.36 -10.85
C GLY A 126 10.05 13.71 -11.54
N ALA A 127 8.83 13.96 -12.01
CA ALA A 127 8.40 15.20 -12.65
C ALA A 127 7.28 15.90 -11.89
N ASN A 128 7.19 17.22 -12.06
CA ASN A 128 6.18 18.10 -11.42
C ASN A 128 6.30 18.12 -9.88
N GLU A 129 5.45 17.36 -9.19
CA GLU A 129 5.46 17.14 -7.74
C GLU A 129 6.73 16.43 -7.26
N ALA A 130 7.05 16.60 -5.98
CA ALA A 130 8.04 15.75 -5.34
C ALA A 130 7.49 14.31 -5.24
N THR A 131 8.33 13.33 -5.60
CA THR A 131 8.02 11.93 -5.37
C THR A 131 7.83 11.71 -3.88
N ALA A 132 6.73 11.09 -3.50
CA ALA A 132 6.33 10.91 -2.12
C ALA A 132 6.14 9.44 -1.82
N ILE A 133 6.57 9.01 -0.64
CA ILE A 133 6.35 7.68 -0.11
C ILE A 133 5.51 7.79 1.16
N HIS A 134 4.45 7.01 1.24
CA HIS A 134 3.59 6.90 2.41
C HIS A 134 3.75 5.49 2.99
N LEU A 135 3.90 5.41 4.31
CA LEU A 135 4.06 4.17 5.05
C LEU A 135 3.01 4.09 6.15
N THR A 136 2.25 2.99 6.20
CA THR A 136 1.26 2.76 7.27
C THR A 136 1.86 2.18 8.54
N GLY A 137 3.10 1.67 8.45
CA GLY A 137 3.88 1.12 9.54
C GLY A 137 5.35 1.51 9.46
N PRO A 138 6.15 1.29 10.51
CA PRO A 138 7.56 1.61 10.51
C PRO A 138 8.33 0.64 9.59
N ALA A 139 9.24 1.18 8.78
CA ALA A 139 10.06 0.43 7.83
C ALA A 139 11.50 0.92 7.83
N SER A 140 12.42 0.11 7.31
CA SER A 140 13.78 0.51 6.97
C SER A 140 13.94 0.46 5.45
N ILE A 141 14.18 1.61 4.81
CA ILE A 141 14.37 1.69 3.36
C ILE A 141 15.80 2.15 3.05
N GLY A 142 16.56 1.33 2.32
CA GLY A 142 17.98 1.59 2.07
C GLY A 142 18.83 1.66 3.34
N GLY A 143 18.35 1.08 4.45
CA GLY A 143 18.96 1.19 5.78
C GLY A 143 18.56 2.43 6.58
N VAL A 144 17.72 3.31 6.03
CA VAL A 144 17.15 4.46 6.75
C VAL A 144 15.88 4.02 7.47
N ALA A 145 15.87 4.13 8.80
CA ALA A 145 14.68 3.86 9.60
C ALA A 145 13.65 4.99 9.44
N LEU A 146 12.43 4.65 9.05
CA LEU A 146 11.31 5.54 8.84
C LEU A 146 10.12 5.07 9.69
N ASP A 147 9.57 5.97 10.48
CA ASP A 147 8.30 5.71 11.17
C ASP A 147 7.14 5.76 10.18
N ALA A 148 5.97 5.23 10.57
CA ALA A 148 4.74 5.40 9.81
C ALA A 148 4.46 6.88 9.52
N GLY A 149 4.16 7.22 8.27
CA GLY A 149 3.98 8.60 7.82
C GLY A 149 4.32 8.81 6.34
N SER A 150 4.35 10.07 5.94
CA SER A 150 4.63 10.48 4.56
C SER A 150 5.95 11.23 4.46
N TYR A 151 6.74 10.88 3.45
CA TYR A 151 8.07 11.47 3.19
C TYR A 151 8.20 11.83 1.72
N SER A 152 8.88 12.93 1.39
CA SER A 152 9.36 13.12 0.03
C SER A 152 10.68 12.38 -0.17
N VAL A 153 10.91 11.94 -1.40
CA VAL A 153 12.13 11.26 -1.82
C VAL A 153 12.79 12.09 -2.91
N TYR A 154 14.08 12.35 -2.75
CA TYR A 154 14.89 12.95 -3.80
C TYR A 154 16.22 12.20 -3.91
N ALA A 155 16.84 12.30 -5.07
CA ALA A 155 18.13 11.69 -5.34
C ALA A 155 19.10 12.72 -5.89
N THR A 156 20.39 12.52 -5.62
CA THR A 156 21.49 13.24 -6.24
C THR A 156 22.26 12.27 -7.13
N PRO A 157 21.95 12.22 -8.44
CA PRO A 157 22.64 11.32 -9.37
C PRO A 157 24.08 11.72 -9.57
N MET A 158 24.98 10.74 -9.63
CA MET A 158 26.39 10.95 -9.96
C MET A 158 26.69 10.35 -11.33
N SER A 159 27.55 11.01 -12.11
CA SER A 159 27.97 10.49 -13.43
C SER A 159 28.79 9.21 -13.32
N ASP A 160 29.55 9.10 -12.22
CA ASP A 160 30.38 7.95 -11.89
C ASP A 160 30.19 7.64 -10.40
N GLY A 161 29.63 6.47 -10.09
CA GLY A 161 29.46 5.96 -8.74
C GLY A 161 28.03 5.99 -8.22
N ASP A 162 27.90 5.87 -6.90
CA ASP A 162 26.61 5.71 -6.23
C ASP A 162 25.84 7.03 -6.19
N TRP A 163 24.51 6.92 -6.23
CA TRP A 163 23.59 8.02 -6.03
C TRP A 163 23.26 8.15 -4.55
N GLU A 164 23.15 9.38 -4.07
CA GLU A 164 22.58 9.62 -2.75
C GLU A 164 21.06 9.72 -2.87
N ILE A 165 20.32 8.85 -2.18
CA ILE A 165 18.87 8.92 -2.05
C ILE A 165 18.53 9.40 -0.65
N THR A 166 17.68 10.41 -0.56
CA THR A 166 17.33 11.07 0.71
C THR A 166 15.83 11.08 0.92
N PHE A 167 15.42 10.76 2.16
CA PHE A 167 14.05 10.89 2.65
C PHE A 167 13.91 12.17 3.46
N ASN A 168 12.83 12.90 3.24
CA ASN A 168 12.59 14.20 3.85
C ASN A 168 11.16 14.31 4.38
N SER A 169 10.99 14.91 5.56
CA SER A 169 9.68 15.02 6.22
C SER A 169 8.72 16.00 5.51
N MET A 170 9.25 16.94 4.71
CA MET A 170 8.45 17.87 3.92
C MET A 170 7.98 17.20 2.61
N HIS A 171 6.83 16.54 2.66
CA HIS A 171 6.29 15.75 1.55
C HIS A 171 5.30 16.51 0.65
N GLU A 172 4.50 17.43 1.20
CA GLU A 172 3.50 18.19 0.43
C GLU A 172 4.10 19.40 -0.30
N ARG A 173 4.87 19.16 -1.37
CA ARG A 173 5.57 20.24 -2.06
C ARG A 173 5.75 20.06 -3.56
N TRP A 174 5.52 21.14 -4.31
CA TRP A 174 5.96 21.22 -5.69
C TRP A 174 7.49 21.19 -5.72
N GLY A 175 8.09 20.48 -6.68
CA GLY A 175 9.49 20.02 -6.62
C GLY A 175 10.60 21.05 -6.35
N ILE A 176 11.61 21.09 -7.23
CA ILE A 176 12.84 21.90 -7.08
C ILE A 176 12.48 23.40 -6.90
N PRO A 177 13.21 24.16 -6.05
CA PRO A 177 14.52 23.85 -5.48
C PRO A 177 14.51 23.05 -4.18
N ILE A 178 15.42 22.08 -4.09
CA ILE A 178 15.83 21.47 -2.82
C ILE A 178 16.91 22.40 -2.25
N ASN A 179 16.48 23.34 -1.40
CA ASN A 179 17.35 24.35 -0.78
C ASN A 179 17.70 23.96 0.66
N GLU A 180 18.52 24.75 1.35
CA GLU A 180 18.93 24.49 2.74
C GLU A 180 17.74 24.34 3.71
N GLU A 181 16.65 25.08 3.49
CA GLU A 181 15.44 25.00 4.31
C GLU A 181 14.75 23.63 4.16
N VAL A 182 14.71 23.11 2.94
CA VAL A 182 14.20 21.77 2.67
C VAL A 182 15.10 20.74 3.33
N MET A 183 16.42 20.83 3.09
CA MET A 183 17.38 19.84 3.61
C MET A 183 17.39 19.81 5.15
N ALA A 184 16.97 20.89 5.82
CA ALA A 184 16.78 20.88 7.26
C ALA A 184 15.72 19.88 7.76
N GLY A 185 14.83 19.40 6.88
CA GLY A 185 13.85 18.35 7.12
C GLY A 185 14.29 16.94 6.70
N ASP A 186 15.57 16.75 6.34
CA ASP A 186 16.08 15.43 5.96
C ASP A 186 16.04 14.47 7.15
N VAL A 187 15.44 13.30 6.92
CA VAL A 187 15.30 12.24 7.91
C VAL A 187 16.50 11.30 7.84
N GLY A 188 16.97 11.01 6.63
CA GLY A 188 18.16 10.22 6.39
C GLY A 188 18.43 10.01 4.91
N SER A 189 19.67 9.67 4.58
CA SER A 189 20.10 9.33 3.24
C SER A 189 20.88 8.02 3.21
N PHE A 190 20.92 7.40 2.04
CA PHE A 190 21.75 6.22 1.77
C PHE A 190 22.32 6.29 0.35
N MET A 191 23.38 5.54 0.13
CA MET A 191 24.00 5.40 -1.19
C MET A 191 23.38 4.21 -1.92
N ALA A 192 22.92 4.42 -3.15
CA ALA A 192 22.38 3.40 -4.02
C ALA A 192 23.21 3.33 -5.31
N THR A 193 23.67 2.14 -5.67
CA THR A 193 24.43 1.92 -6.90
C THR A 193 23.45 1.82 -8.08
N PRO A 194 23.52 2.72 -9.08
CA PRO A 194 22.73 2.56 -10.30
C PRO A 194 23.23 1.35 -11.09
N GLU A 195 22.31 0.55 -11.62
CA GLU A 195 22.60 -0.57 -12.51
C GLU A 195 22.06 -0.26 -13.91
N GLU A 196 22.67 -0.83 -14.95
CA GLU A 196 22.13 -0.76 -16.30
C GLU A 196 20.93 -1.71 -16.47
N THR A 197 19.89 -1.28 -17.18
CA THR A 197 18.77 -2.15 -17.57
C THR A 197 19.10 -2.95 -18.84
N GLU A 198 18.48 -4.12 -18.99
CA GLU A 198 18.63 -4.94 -20.22
C GLU A 198 17.92 -4.30 -21.42
N GLU A 199 16.76 -3.68 -21.16
CA GLU A 199 15.94 -2.99 -22.15
C GLU A 199 15.72 -1.54 -21.72
N MET A 200 15.59 -0.66 -22.72
CA MET A 200 15.31 0.75 -22.48
C MET A 200 13.88 0.93 -21.95
N VAL A 201 13.75 1.63 -20.82
CA VAL A 201 12.49 1.99 -20.18
C VAL A 201 12.09 3.40 -20.58
N GLU A 202 11.16 3.54 -21.53
CA GLU A 202 10.79 4.86 -22.10
C GLU A 202 10.19 5.83 -21.07
N THR A 203 9.37 5.34 -20.15
CA THR A 203 8.70 6.15 -19.11
C THR A 203 9.11 5.64 -17.76
N MET A 204 9.56 6.53 -16.87
CA MET A 204 10.02 6.16 -15.54
C MET A 204 8.94 5.38 -14.79
N THR A 205 9.34 4.28 -14.17
CA THR A 205 8.48 3.44 -13.34
C THR A 205 9.09 3.21 -11.98
N PHE A 206 8.22 2.97 -11.00
CA PHE A 206 8.57 2.27 -9.77
C PHE A 206 7.89 0.90 -9.79
N THR A 207 8.59 -0.13 -9.30
CA THR A 207 8.07 -1.49 -9.16
C THR A 207 8.61 -2.10 -7.89
N PHE A 208 7.79 -2.86 -7.18
CA PHE A 208 8.23 -3.60 -6.01
C PHE A 208 8.57 -5.03 -6.41
N GLU A 209 9.80 -5.45 -6.16
CA GLU A 209 10.34 -6.79 -6.43
C GLU A 209 10.51 -7.53 -5.08
N PRO A 210 9.57 -8.42 -4.69
CA PRO A 210 9.69 -9.17 -3.44
C PRO A 210 10.84 -10.16 -3.49
N TRP A 211 11.55 -10.33 -2.36
CA TRP A 211 12.64 -11.30 -2.27
C TRP A 211 12.14 -12.73 -2.06
N GLU A 212 12.75 -13.69 -2.76
CA GLU A 212 12.37 -15.09 -2.63
C GLU A 212 12.66 -15.61 -1.21
N ASN A 213 11.67 -16.27 -0.60
CA ASN A 213 11.74 -16.95 0.71
C ASN A 213 11.89 -16.04 1.94
N GLU A 214 11.91 -14.71 1.78
CA GLU A 214 11.88 -13.76 2.89
C GLU A 214 10.51 -13.09 2.90
N ARG A 215 9.64 -13.55 3.81
CA ARG A 215 8.26 -13.04 3.88
C ARG A 215 8.29 -11.54 4.15
N ALA A 216 7.75 -10.78 3.19
CA ALA A 216 7.45 -9.36 3.28
C ALA A 216 8.67 -8.42 3.38
N MET A 217 9.73 -8.76 2.63
CA MET A 217 10.85 -7.87 2.25
C MET A 217 10.97 -7.81 0.72
N GLY A 218 11.60 -6.76 0.20
CA GLY A 218 11.81 -6.64 -1.24
C GLY A 218 12.50 -5.35 -1.63
N ASP A 219 12.65 -5.15 -2.93
CA ASP A 219 13.24 -3.96 -3.51
C ASP A 219 12.18 -3.07 -4.12
N LEU A 220 12.13 -1.80 -3.70
CA LEU A 220 11.46 -0.77 -4.47
C LEU A 220 12.42 -0.28 -5.56
N VAL A 221 12.13 -0.65 -6.80
CA VAL A 221 12.99 -0.44 -7.97
C VAL A 221 12.47 0.73 -8.80
N MET A 222 13.30 1.75 -8.97
CA MET A 222 13.09 2.82 -9.95
C MET A 222 13.80 2.43 -11.25
N SER A 223 13.10 2.53 -12.39
CA SER A 223 13.69 2.26 -13.71
C SER A 223 13.33 3.37 -14.69
N TRP A 224 14.32 3.90 -15.42
CA TRP A 224 14.10 4.87 -16.49
C TRP A 224 15.29 4.90 -17.46
N GLU A 225 14.99 4.97 -18.76
CA GLU A 225 15.98 4.82 -19.84
C GLU A 225 16.76 3.51 -19.68
N ASP A 226 18.07 3.58 -19.52
CA ASP A 226 18.98 2.46 -19.34
C ASP A 226 19.40 2.28 -17.88
N THR A 227 18.76 2.98 -16.94
CA THR A 227 19.16 3.02 -15.53
C THR A 227 18.07 2.41 -14.64
N ARG A 228 18.48 1.55 -13.70
CA ARG A 228 17.66 1.10 -12.57
C ARG A 228 18.35 1.35 -11.24
N VAL A 229 17.58 1.68 -10.21
CA VAL A 229 18.07 1.89 -8.85
C VAL A 229 17.17 1.15 -7.87
N LYS A 230 17.77 0.35 -6.99
CA LYS A 230 17.07 -0.46 -5.99
C LYS A 230 17.11 0.21 -4.63
N MET A 231 15.97 0.21 -3.95
CA MET A 231 15.84 0.65 -2.57
C MET A 231 15.32 -0.52 -1.74
N HIS A 232 16.20 -1.13 -0.95
CA HIS A 232 15.89 -2.31 -0.14
C HIS A 232 14.89 -1.94 0.96
N VAL A 233 13.75 -2.60 1.00
CA VAL A 233 12.68 -2.39 2.00
C VAL A 233 12.69 -3.55 2.98
N HIS A 234 12.86 -3.20 4.27
CA HIS A 234 12.80 -4.14 5.40
C HIS A 234 11.77 -3.67 6.44
N PRO A 235 11.15 -4.57 7.20
CA PRO A 235 10.48 -4.22 8.45
C PRO A 235 11.41 -3.43 9.37
N ALA A 236 10.87 -2.47 10.12
CA ALA A 236 11.59 -1.92 11.26
C ALA A 236 11.73 -3.00 12.34
N GLY A 237 12.97 -3.43 12.59
CA GLY A 237 13.33 -4.41 13.64
C GLY A 237 13.43 -3.81 15.03
#